data_AF-A0A508TB29-F1
#
_entry.id   AF-A0A508TB29-F1
#
_cell.length_a   1.000
_cell.length_b   1.000
_cell.length_c   1.000
_cell.angle_alpha   90.00
_cell.angle_beta   90.00
_cell.angle_gamma   90.00
#
_symmetry.space_group_name_H-M   'P 1'
#
loop_
_entity.id
_entity.type
_entity.pdbx_description
1 polymer ?
#
loop_
_entity_poly.entity_id
_entity_poly.type
_entity_poly.pdbx_seq_one_letter_code
_entity_poly.pdbx_strand_id
1 'polypeptide(L)'
;MGAALERKRSERAICPAAQRCDRQELFRPQGTRLVGKYDSVVAFGQKRALVVWTRLILPNGNSVVIENLPATDVAGYAGLEDEVDFHTWQLLKGVALATLIGVGTQLSIGNDESDLVKALRESTQQTTNRAGQRLVERELDVQPTITVRPGWPLRVIVSKDLVLKPYQDVEAVAKGR
;
A
#
# COMPACT_ATOMS: atom_id res chain seq x y z
N MET A 1 -12.48 22.63 6.77
CA MET A 1 -12.90 21.62 7.76
C MET A 1 -13.67 20.52 7.04
N GLY A 2 -12.97 19.52 6.51
CA GLY A 2 -13.58 18.35 5.88
C GLY A 2 -13.17 17.13 6.67
N ALA A 3 -14.12 16.51 7.37
CA ALA A 3 -13.90 15.31 8.16
C ALA A 3 -13.65 14.13 7.23
N ALA A 4 -12.42 13.59 7.27
CA ALA A 4 -12.08 12.35 6.61
C ALA A 4 -12.80 11.20 7.33
N LEU A 5 -13.66 10.49 6.60
CA LEU A 5 -14.29 9.25 7.03
C LEU A 5 -13.22 8.16 7.13
N GLU A 6 -12.68 8.00 8.33
CA GLU A 6 -11.77 6.92 8.71
C GLU A 6 -12.49 5.56 8.70
N ARG A 7 -12.63 4.94 7.52
CA ARG A 7 -13.13 3.58 7.40
C ARG A 7 -11.98 2.59 7.60
N LYS A 8 -11.69 2.25 8.86
CA LYS A 8 -10.86 1.08 9.21
C LYS A 8 -11.52 -0.21 8.69
N ARG A 9 -11.13 -0.64 7.49
CA ARG A 9 -11.56 -1.93 6.92
C ARG A 9 -10.66 -3.03 7.50
N SER A 10 -11.25 -4.12 7.99
CA SER A 10 -10.47 -5.28 8.46
C SER A 10 -10.01 -6.11 7.28
N GLU A 11 -8.73 -6.46 7.21
CA GLU A 11 -8.21 -7.36 6.19
C GLU A 11 -8.29 -8.81 6.68
N ARG A 12 -8.74 -9.72 5.80
CA ARG A 12 -8.92 -11.14 6.10
C ARG A 12 -8.15 -11.98 5.10
N ALA A 13 -7.26 -12.83 5.61
CA ALA A 13 -6.53 -13.80 4.81
C ALA A 13 -6.83 -15.23 5.27
N ILE A 14 -6.70 -16.21 4.36
CA ILE A 14 -6.86 -17.63 4.65
C ILE A 14 -5.48 -18.28 4.60
N CYS A 15 -5.09 -19.01 5.65
CA CYS A 15 -3.80 -19.67 5.73
C CYS A 15 -3.90 -21.13 5.19
N PRO A 16 -3.15 -21.49 4.14
CA PRO A 16 -3.25 -22.80 3.49
C PRO A 16 -2.32 -23.87 4.07
N ALA A 17 -1.51 -23.57 5.10
CA ALA A 17 -0.82 -24.53 5.97
C ALA A 17 0.03 -23.77 7.00
N ALA A 18 0.12 -24.27 8.23
CA ALA A 18 1.13 -23.87 9.19
C ALA A 18 1.98 -25.10 9.51
N GLN A 19 3.30 -24.96 9.58
CA GLN A 19 4.23 -26.05 9.89
C GLN A 19 5.05 -25.67 11.11
N ARG A 20 5.14 -26.59 12.08
CA ARG A 20 6.01 -26.48 13.25
C ARG A 20 7.35 -27.19 12.95
N CYS A 21 8.46 -26.62 13.42
CA CYS A 21 9.82 -27.11 13.13
C CYS A 21 10.36 -28.17 14.12
N ASP A 22 9.62 -28.57 15.15
CA ASP A 22 10.03 -29.61 16.09
C ASP A 22 9.06 -30.80 16.16
N ARG A 23 9.61 -31.97 16.48
CA ARG A 23 8.99 -33.28 16.42
C ARG A 23 8.05 -33.48 17.62
N GLN A 24 6.88 -32.84 17.61
CA GLN A 24 5.63 -33.31 18.23
C GLN A 24 4.47 -32.38 17.86
N GLU A 25 3.40 -33.00 17.35
CA GLU A 25 2.14 -32.42 16.86
C GLU A 25 2.23 -31.53 15.62
N LEU A 26 1.91 -32.13 14.46
CA LEU A 26 1.68 -31.44 13.21
C LEU A 26 0.41 -30.59 13.32
N PHE A 27 0.57 -29.29 13.54
CA PHE A 27 -0.51 -28.33 13.51
C PHE A 27 -1.06 -28.17 12.08
N ARG A 28 -2.15 -28.86 11.72
CA ARG A 28 -2.83 -28.71 10.41
C ARG A 28 -4.21 -28.03 10.46
N PRO A 29 -4.41 -26.82 11.00
CA PRO A 29 -5.67 -26.12 10.79
C PRO A 29 -5.65 -25.40 9.44
N GLN A 30 -5.78 -26.20 8.38
CA GLN A 30 -6.19 -25.73 7.07
C GLN A 30 -7.47 -24.89 7.21
N GLY A 31 -7.51 -23.70 6.60
CA GLY A 31 -8.68 -22.82 6.70
C GLY A 31 -8.68 -21.87 7.90
N THR A 32 -7.57 -21.76 8.64
CA THR A 32 -7.39 -20.70 9.63
C THR A 32 -7.49 -19.33 8.96
N ARG A 33 -8.28 -18.42 9.53
CA ARG A 33 -8.46 -17.05 9.03
C ARG A 33 -7.63 -16.09 9.87
N LEU A 34 -6.82 -15.28 9.21
CA LEU A 34 -6.10 -14.18 9.86
C LEU A 34 -6.92 -12.91 9.80
N VAL A 35 -6.93 -12.16 10.90
CA VAL A 35 -7.54 -10.83 10.98
C VAL A 35 -6.47 -9.82 11.34
N GLY A 36 -6.33 -8.83 10.47
CA GLY A 36 -5.33 -7.79 10.58
C GLY A 36 -5.90 -6.39 10.48
N LYS A 37 -5.02 -5.44 10.69
CA LYS A 37 -5.23 -4.01 10.45
C LYS A 37 -4.14 -3.53 9.51
N TYR A 38 -4.49 -2.63 8.62
CA TYR A 38 -3.54 -1.87 7.83
C TYR A 38 -3.64 -0.39 8.22
N ASP A 39 -2.57 0.35 7.97
CA ASP A 39 -2.62 1.82 8.03
C ASP A 39 -2.99 2.35 6.65
N SER A 40 -3.91 3.31 6.61
CA SER A 40 -4.29 4.01 5.38
C SER A 40 -3.31 5.11 5.00
N VAL A 41 -2.40 5.50 5.90
CA VAL A 41 -1.37 6.50 5.60
C VAL A 41 -0.23 5.83 4.84
N VAL A 42 -0.07 6.19 3.57
CA VAL A 42 1.02 5.72 2.71
C VAL A 42 2.04 6.85 2.59
N ALA A 43 3.27 6.61 3.06
CA ALA A 43 4.34 7.61 2.96
C ALA A 43 4.80 7.78 1.50
N PHE A 44 5.35 8.95 1.17
CA PHE A 44 5.98 9.18 -0.13
C PHE A 44 7.04 8.11 -0.42
N GLY A 45 6.99 7.51 -1.62
CA GLY A 45 7.92 6.45 -2.03
C GLY A 45 7.62 5.05 -1.48
N GLN A 46 6.59 4.88 -0.65
CA GLN A 46 6.16 3.56 -0.19
C GLN A 46 5.54 2.76 -1.34
N LYS A 47 6.07 1.56 -1.58
CA LYS A 47 5.60 0.63 -2.63
C LYS A 47 4.88 -0.59 -2.09
N ARG A 48 4.81 -0.71 -0.76
CA ARG A 48 4.31 -1.91 -0.06
C ARG A 48 3.26 -1.55 0.97
N ALA A 49 2.16 -2.28 0.98
CA ALA A 49 1.12 -2.15 1.98
C ALA A 49 1.58 -2.84 3.27
N LEU A 50 1.72 -2.07 4.35
CA LEU A 50 2.08 -2.59 5.66
C LEU A 50 0.82 -3.01 6.40
N VAL A 51 0.70 -4.32 6.63
CA VAL A 51 -0.41 -4.93 7.34
C VAL A 51 0.14 -5.62 8.59
N VAL A 52 -0.58 -5.51 9.69
CA VAL A 52 -0.27 -6.21 10.95
C VAL A 52 -1.41 -7.14 11.33
N TRP A 53 -1.07 -8.40 11.60
CA TRP A 53 -2.00 -9.44 12.02
C TRP A 53 -2.16 -9.43 13.53
N THR A 54 -3.41 -9.45 14.00
CA THR A 54 -3.73 -9.30 15.43
C THR A 54 -4.49 -10.50 15.99
N ARG A 55 -5.07 -11.32 15.11
CA ARG A 55 -5.86 -12.48 15.54
C ARG A 55 -5.86 -13.58 14.50
N LEU A 56 -5.81 -14.82 14.98
CA LEU A 56 -6.07 -16.05 14.24
C LEU A 56 -7.46 -16.58 14.64
N ILE A 57 -8.25 -17.00 13.67
CA ILE A 57 -9.53 -17.68 13.85
C ILE A 57 -9.38 -19.07 13.27
N LEU A 58 -9.36 -20.07 14.14
CA LEU A 58 -9.23 -21.48 13.78
C LEU A 58 -10.53 -22.00 13.15
N PRO A 59 -10.48 -23.09 12.35
CA PRO A 59 -11.67 -23.66 11.70
C PRO A 59 -12.77 -24.08 12.68
N ASN A 60 -12.41 -24.45 13.91
CA ASN A 60 -13.36 -24.78 15.00
C ASN A 60 -13.99 -23.54 15.68
N GLY A 61 -13.72 -22.33 15.19
CA GLY A 61 -14.25 -21.08 15.74
C GLY A 61 -13.43 -20.49 16.90
N ASN A 62 -12.44 -21.22 17.42
CA ASN A 62 -11.57 -20.71 18.46
C ASN A 62 -10.70 -19.56 17.92
N SER A 63 -10.56 -18.51 18.72
CA SER A 63 -9.73 -17.37 18.36
C SER A 63 -8.49 -17.27 19.24
N VAL A 64 -7.36 -16.95 18.63
CA VAL A 64 -6.08 -16.75 19.29
C VAL A 64 -5.59 -15.34 18.96
N VAL A 65 -5.35 -14.54 19.99
CA VAL A 65 -4.77 -13.20 19.83
C VAL A 65 -3.27 -13.36 19.58
N ILE A 66 -2.76 -12.64 18.58
CA ILE A 66 -1.34 -12.63 18.22
C ILE A 66 -0.80 -11.21 18.31
N GLU A 67 0.47 -11.09 18.70
CA GLU A 67 1.10 -9.80 18.97
C GLU A 67 1.57 -9.12 17.69
N ASN A 68 0.65 -8.49 16.95
CA ASN A 68 0.94 -7.60 15.82
C ASN A 68 1.99 -8.15 14.84
N LEU A 69 1.78 -9.37 14.35
CA LEU A 69 2.73 -10.00 13.42
C LEU A 69 2.71 -9.25 12.08
N PRO A 70 3.86 -8.82 11.54
CA PRO A 70 3.89 -8.14 10.25
C PRO A 70 3.50 -9.09 9.12
N ALA A 71 2.75 -8.58 8.15
CA ALA A 71 2.54 -9.28 6.89
C ALA A 71 3.83 -9.32 6.09
N THR A 72 4.06 -10.44 5.42
CA THR A 72 5.20 -10.63 4.52
C THR A 72 4.72 -11.14 3.17
N ASP A 73 5.43 -10.77 2.12
CA ASP A 73 5.22 -11.38 0.81
C ASP A 73 5.75 -12.82 0.78
N VAL A 74 5.53 -13.51 -0.34
CA VAL A 74 5.99 -14.89 -0.53
C VAL A 74 7.52 -15.04 -0.51
N ALA A 75 8.27 -13.95 -0.73
CA ALA A 75 9.72 -13.92 -0.65
C ALA A 75 10.24 -13.64 0.77
N GLY A 76 9.34 -13.28 1.70
CA GLY A 76 9.67 -13.03 3.11
C GLY A 76 10.00 -11.57 3.42
N TYR A 77 9.83 -10.65 2.47
CA TYR A 77 9.97 -9.23 2.74
C TYR A 77 8.73 -8.69 3.45
N ALA A 78 8.91 -7.68 4.28
CA ALA A 78 7.81 -7.02 4.98
C ALA A 78 6.88 -6.27 4.02
N GLY A 79 5.58 -6.34 4.32
CA GLY A 79 4.52 -5.72 3.54
C GLY A 79 4.14 -6.50 2.28
N LEU A 80 3.01 -6.10 1.69
CA LEU A 80 2.45 -6.68 0.48
C LEU A 80 2.68 -5.74 -0.70
N GLU A 81 3.19 -6.28 -1.80
CA GLU A 81 3.39 -5.58 -3.07
C GLU A 81 2.50 -6.25 -4.11
N ASP A 82 1.52 -5.51 -4.64
CA ASP A 82 0.66 -5.94 -5.76
C ASP A 82 0.61 -4.77 -6.77
N GLU A 83 -0.44 -3.95 -6.77
CA GLU A 83 -0.56 -2.83 -7.71
C GLU A 83 -0.25 -1.49 -7.01
N VAL A 84 0.63 -0.69 -7.61
CA VAL A 84 1.02 0.64 -7.09
C VAL A 84 0.74 1.69 -8.15
N ASP A 85 -0.18 2.62 -7.85
CA ASP A 85 -0.50 3.76 -8.72
C ASP A 85 0.12 5.05 -8.17
N PHE A 86 1.12 5.57 -8.89
CA PHE A 86 1.80 6.82 -8.58
C PHE A 86 1.09 8.06 -9.14
N HIS A 87 -0.04 7.90 -9.84
CA HIS A 87 -0.85 8.98 -10.41
C HIS A 87 -0.08 9.93 -11.36
N THR A 88 1.11 9.52 -11.83
CA THR A 88 2.05 10.34 -12.61
C THR A 88 1.46 10.83 -13.93
N TRP A 89 0.49 10.10 -14.49
CA TRP A 89 -0.19 10.51 -15.73
C TRP A 89 -0.97 11.81 -15.57
N GLN A 90 -1.58 12.05 -14.41
CA GLN A 90 -2.30 13.30 -14.14
C GLN A 90 -1.34 14.49 -14.07
N LEU A 91 -0.16 14.26 -13.48
CA LEU A 91 0.91 15.24 -13.36
C LEU A 91 1.51 15.57 -14.73
N LEU A 92 1.82 14.55 -15.53
CA LEU A 92 2.33 14.70 -16.89
C LEU A 92 1.36 15.45 -17.81
N LYS A 93 0.05 15.22 -17.69
CA LYS A 93 -0.97 16.01 -18.43
C LYS A 93 -0.91 17.49 -18.08
N GLY A 94 -0.77 17.82 -16.80
CA GLY A 94 -0.63 19.20 -16.33
C GLY A 94 0.63 19.87 -16.90
N VAL A 95 1.76 19.17 -16.88
CA VAL A 95 3.02 19.63 -17.47
C VAL A 95 2.88 19.82 -18.99
N ALA A 96 2.32 18.84 -19.69
CA ALA A 96 2.15 18.90 -21.14
C ALA A 96 1.27 20.10 -21.55
N LEU A 97 0.15 20.32 -20.85
CA LEU A 97 -0.73 21.47 -21.11
C LEU A 97 -0.01 22.80 -20.83
N ALA A 98 0.75 22.90 -19.74
CA ALA A 98 1.54 24.08 -19.42
C ALA A 98 2.61 24.36 -20.49
N THR A 99 3.29 23.33 -20.98
CA THR A 99 4.26 23.43 -22.08
C THR A 99 3.60 23.90 -23.38
N LEU A 100 2.42 23.38 -23.73
CA LEU A 100 1.69 23.81 -24.92
C LEU A 100 1.28 25.28 -24.86
N ILE A 101 0.81 25.76 -23.70
CA ILE A 101 0.52 27.18 -23.48
C ILE A 101 1.81 28.01 -23.60
N GLY A 102 2.90 27.57 -22.97
CA GLY A 102 4.20 28.25 -23.02
C GLY A 102 4.74 28.41 -24.44
N VAL A 103 4.81 27.33 -25.22
CA VAL A 103 5.30 27.36 -26.61
C VAL A 103 4.35 28.13 -27.52
N GLY A 104 3.03 28.01 -27.33
CA GLY A 104 2.04 28.77 -28.12
C GLY A 104 2.17 30.28 -27.91
N THR A 105 2.43 30.73 -26.68
CA THR A 105 2.70 32.15 -26.40
C THR A 105 4.02 32.63 -26.99
N GLN A 106 5.07 31.79 -27.04
CA GLN A 106 6.34 32.15 -27.67
C GLN A 106 6.23 32.30 -29.19
N LEU A 107 5.45 31.45 -29.88
CA LEU A 107 5.28 31.53 -31.33
C LEU A 107 4.36 32.68 -31.77
N SER A 108 3.45 33.13 -30.91
CA SER A 108 2.58 34.28 -31.18
C SER A 108 3.27 35.63 -31.00
N ILE A 109 4.43 35.68 -30.34
CA ILE A 109 5.22 36.89 -30.12
C ILE A 109 6.27 36.95 -31.23
N GLY A 110 5.81 37.27 -32.43
CA GLY A 110 6.66 37.52 -33.59
C GLY A 110 6.77 39.02 -33.89
N ASN A 111 8.01 39.51 -33.94
CA ASN A 111 8.49 40.67 -34.71
C ASN A 111 8.54 42.10 -34.12
N ASP A 112 8.35 42.33 -32.81
CA ASP A 112 8.74 43.63 -32.19
C ASP A 112 9.75 43.40 -31.03
N GLU A 113 11.03 43.63 -31.33
CA GLU A 113 12.19 43.33 -30.49
C GLU A 113 12.57 44.47 -29.52
N SER A 114 12.77 44.10 -28.25
CA SER A 114 13.93 44.45 -27.40
C SER A 114 13.55 44.34 -25.93
N ASP A 115 12.61 45.16 -25.47
CA ASP A 115 12.27 45.23 -24.05
C ASP A 115 11.18 44.25 -23.65
N LEU A 116 10.18 44.05 -24.52
CA LEU A 116 9.11 43.09 -24.28
C LEU A 116 9.66 41.66 -24.29
N VAL A 117 10.51 41.31 -25.24
CA VAL A 117 11.13 39.98 -25.33
C VAL A 117 12.06 39.72 -24.13
N LYS A 118 12.82 40.74 -23.69
CA LYS A 118 13.72 40.61 -22.53
C LYS A 118 12.97 40.52 -21.21
N ALA A 119 11.94 41.34 -21.01
CA ALA A 119 11.03 41.26 -19.87
C ALA A 119 10.25 39.94 -19.86
N LEU A 120 9.80 39.47 -21.03
CA LEU A 120 9.13 38.19 -21.17
C LEU A 120 10.09 37.05 -20.82
N ARG A 121 11.34 37.08 -21.27
CA ARG A 121 12.38 36.08 -20.96
C ARG A 121 12.74 36.04 -19.48
N GLU A 122 12.91 37.19 -18.84
CA GLU A 122 13.12 37.27 -17.38
C GLU A 122 11.89 36.79 -16.61
N SER A 123 10.68 37.13 -17.08
CA SER A 123 9.43 36.65 -16.49
C SER A 123 9.22 35.14 -16.69
N THR A 124 9.61 34.57 -17.83
CA THR A 124 9.53 33.12 -18.08
C THR A 124 10.58 32.41 -17.24
N GLN A 125 11.81 32.92 -17.12
CA GLN A 125 12.82 32.34 -16.24
C GLN A 125 12.40 32.35 -14.76
N GLN A 126 11.83 33.46 -14.27
CA GLN A 126 11.29 33.51 -12.90
C GLN A 126 10.04 32.62 -12.72
N THR A 127 9.19 32.51 -13.74
CA THR A 127 7.96 31.70 -13.69
C THR A 127 8.25 30.20 -13.80
N THR A 128 9.20 29.80 -14.65
CA THR A 128 9.65 28.40 -14.79
C THR A 128 10.29 27.90 -13.50
N ASN A 129 11.10 28.72 -12.82
CA ASN A 129 11.67 28.34 -11.53
C ASN A 129 10.58 28.14 -10.45
N ARG A 130 9.58 29.04 -10.38
CA ARG A 130 8.45 28.91 -9.44
C ARG A 130 7.47 27.78 -9.81
N ALA A 131 7.23 27.56 -11.09
CA ALA A 131 6.38 26.47 -11.58
C ALA A 131 7.04 25.10 -11.34
N GLY A 132 8.36 24.99 -11.58
CA GLY A 132 9.13 23.79 -11.28
C GLY A 132 9.10 23.44 -9.79
N GLN A 133 9.32 24.42 -8.90
CA GLN A 133 9.20 24.20 -7.46
C GLN A 133 7.81 23.76 -7.02
N ARG A 134 6.74 24.40 -7.53
CA ARG A 134 5.35 23.98 -7.23
C ARG A 134 5.00 22.61 -7.79
N LEU A 135 5.60 22.21 -8.90
CA LEU A 135 5.40 20.89 -9.50
C LEU A 135 6.08 19.80 -8.67
N VAL A 136 7.31 20.06 -8.20
CA VAL A 136 8.01 19.17 -7.27
C VAL A 136 7.28 19.08 -5.93
N GLU A 137 6.78 20.19 -5.40
CA GLU A 137 5.95 20.19 -4.18
C GLU A 137 4.66 19.38 -4.35
N ARG A 138 4.00 19.47 -5.51
CA ARG A 138 2.82 18.63 -5.82
C ARG A 138 3.17 17.16 -5.97
N GLU A 139 4.29 16.83 -6.63
CA GLU A 139 4.75 15.44 -6.76
C GLU A 139 5.03 14.83 -5.37
N LEU A 140 5.57 15.62 -4.45
CA LEU A 140 5.82 15.18 -3.07
C LEU A 140 4.54 15.03 -2.22
N ASP A 141 3.44 15.68 -2.61
CA ASP A 141 2.16 15.68 -1.86
C ASP A 141 1.15 14.63 -2.36
N VAL A 142 1.36 14.07 -3.57
CA VAL A 142 0.49 13.00 -4.10
C VAL A 142 0.92 11.65 -3.52
N GLN A 143 0.15 11.14 -2.56
CA GLN A 143 0.37 9.80 -2.00
C GLN A 143 0.06 8.71 -3.05
N PRO A 144 0.91 7.70 -3.19
CA PRO A 144 0.63 6.58 -4.09
C PRO A 144 -0.51 5.73 -3.53
N THR A 145 -1.33 5.16 -4.41
CA THR A 145 -2.36 4.17 -4.03
C THR A 145 -1.80 2.77 -4.20
N ILE A 146 -1.74 2.02 -3.10
CA ILE A 146 -1.35 0.60 -3.11
C ILE A 146 -2.61 -0.25 -3.02
N THR A 147 -2.85 -1.07 -4.03
CA THR A 147 -4.01 -1.97 -4.10
C THR A 147 -3.54 -3.41 -3.99
N VAL A 148 -4.02 -4.11 -2.96
CA VAL A 148 -3.81 -5.56 -2.78
C VAL A 148 -5.12 -6.27 -3.12
N ARG A 149 -5.09 -7.13 -4.14
CA ARG A 149 -6.31 -7.83 -4.59
C ARG A 149 -6.71 -8.96 -3.63
N PRO A 150 -8.02 -9.28 -3.52
CA PRO A 150 -8.46 -10.43 -2.76
C PRO A 150 -7.83 -11.73 -3.27
N GLY A 151 -7.33 -12.55 -2.34
CA GLY A 151 -6.65 -13.80 -2.69
C GLY A 151 -5.18 -13.65 -3.06
N TRP A 152 -4.60 -12.44 -2.94
CA TRP A 152 -3.16 -12.24 -3.12
C TRP A 152 -2.36 -13.16 -2.18
N PRO A 153 -1.38 -13.91 -2.70
CA PRO A 153 -0.61 -14.83 -1.88
C PRO A 153 0.24 -14.05 -0.88
N LEU A 154 0.15 -14.42 0.39
CA LEU A 154 0.91 -13.81 1.46
C LEU A 154 1.49 -14.85 2.40
N ARG A 155 2.48 -14.43 3.17
CA ARG A 155 3.11 -15.23 4.21
C ARG A 155 3.03 -14.49 5.55
N VAL A 156 2.90 -15.26 6.61
CA VAL A 156 2.96 -14.77 7.98
C VAL A 156 4.12 -15.47 8.64
N ILE A 157 5.12 -14.70 9.04
CA ILE A 157 6.26 -15.23 9.79
C ILE A 157 5.98 -14.94 11.26
N VAL A 158 5.92 -16.01 12.05
CA VAL A 158 5.71 -15.92 13.48
C VAL A 158 7.07 -15.74 14.14
N SER A 159 7.28 -14.63 14.83
CA SER A 159 8.55 -14.31 15.51
C SER A 159 8.59 -14.74 16.99
N LYS A 160 7.45 -15.14 17.55
CA LYS A 160 7.30 -15.57 18.95
C LYS A 160 6.51 -16.86 19.05
N ASP A 161 6.84 -17.69 20.02
CA ASP A 161 6.10 -18.94 20.23
C ASP A 161 4.63 -18.68 20.52
N LEU A 162 3.76 -19.41 19.82
CA LEU A 162 2.32 -19.40 20.04
C LEU A 162 1.94 -20.59 20.91
N VAL A 163 1.48 -20.31 22.12
CA VAL A 163 0.91 -21.34 23.00
C VAL A 163 -0.54 -21.57 22.58
N LEU A 164 -0.79 -22.75 22.01
CA LEU A 164 -2.09 -23.15 21.49
C LEU A 164 -2.64 -24.29 22.34
N LYS A 165 -3.96 -24.31 22.52
CA LYS A 165 -4.64 -25.49 23.04
C LYS A 165 -4.54 -26.61 22.00
N PRO A 166 -4.44 -27.89 22.42
CA PRO A 166 -4.47 -29.02 21.49
C PRO A 166 -5.64 -28.90 20.53
N TYR A 167 -5.35 -28.96 19.23
CA TYR A 167 -6.40 -28.88 18.22
C TYR A 167 -7.15 -30.21 18.18
N GLN A 168 -8.30 -30.26 18.84
CA GLN A 168 -9.22 -31.39 18.68
C GLN A 168 -10.06 -31.15 17.44
N ASP A 169 -9.85 -32.01 16.44
CA ASP A 169 -10.71 -32.03 15.27
C ASP A 169 -12.11 -32.48 15.71
N VAL A 170 -13.11 -31.64 15.44
CA VAL A 170 -14.50 -31.93 15.81
C VAL A 170 -15.00 -33.21 15.14
N GLU A 171 -14.44 -33.58 13.97
CA GLU A 171 -14.74 -34.86 13.32
C GLU A 171 -14.13 -36.07 14.05
N ALA A 172 -12.93 -35.91 14.62
CA ALA A 172 -12.29 -36.99 15.38
C ALA A 172 -13.02 -37.25 16.72
N VAL A 173 -13.53 -36.19 17.36
CA VAL A 173 -14.35 -36.31 18.58
C VAL A 173 -15.71 -36.94 18.28
N ALA A 174 -16.34 -36.59 17.16
CA ALA A 174 -17.63 -37.15 16.76
C ALA A 174 -17.56 -38.64 16.35
N LYS A 175 -16.39 -39.11 15.89
CA LYS A 175 -16.16 -40.50 15.45
C LYS A 175 -15.66 -41.44 16.57
N GLY A 176 -15.49 -40.91 17.78
CA GLY A 176 -14.92 -41.61 18.94
C GLY A 176 -15.93 -41.98 20.04
N ARG A 177 -17.16 -42.33 19.69
CA ARG A 177 -18.13 -42.99 20.56
C ARG A 177 -19.02 -43.95 19.78
#